data_AF-A0A849MN69-F1
#
_entry.id   AF-A0A849MN69-F1
#
_cell.length_a   1.000
_cell.length_b   1.000
_cell.length_c   1.000
_cell.angle_alpha   90.00
_cell.angle_beta   90.00
_cell.angle_gamma   90.00
#
_symmetry.space_group_name_H-M   'P 1'
#
loop_
_entity.id
_entity.type
_entity.pdbx_description
1 polymer ?
#
loop_
_entity_poly.entity_id
_entity_poly.type
_entity_poly.pdbx_seq_one_letter_code
_entity_poly.pdbx_strand_id
1 'polypeptide(L)'
;MNTSTKALLLSALVYPGAGHFYLKKPVQGILFSAITSVCLYFLLVTVVKMAQEISDKILSGEISVDVIELTEAILKILEDSGIHQINVTTIALLVCWLLSIFDSYRLGRRGGRKLEGI
;
A
#
# COMPACT_ATOMS: atom_id res chain seq x y z
N MET A 1 -16.23 -16.14 -14.96
CA MET A 1 -15.26 -15.03 -15.10
C MET A 1 -14.11 -15.45 -15.99
N ASN A 2 -13.74 -14.61 -16.96
CA ASN A 2 -12.56 -14.86 -17.79
C ASN A 2 -11.25 -14.63 -17.00
N THR A 3 -10.15 -15.13 -17.55
CA THR A 3 -8.80 -15.05 -16.96
C THR A 3 -8.37 -13.61 -16.64
N SER A 4 -8.78 -12.64 -17.45
CA SER A 4 -8.45 -11.21 -17.24
C SER A 4 -9.13 -10.64 -16.00
N THR A 5 -10.42 -10.93 -15.80
CA THR A 5 -11.16 -10.46 -14.61
C THR A 5 -10.61 -11.12 -13.35
N LYS A 6 -10.25 -12.41 -13.39
CA LYS A 6 -9.61 -13.08 -12.24
C LYS A 6 -8.28 -12.43 -11.87
N ALA A 7 -7.42 -12.18 -12.86
CA ALA A 7 -6.14 -11.51 -12.63
C ALA A 7 -6.31 -10.10 -12.07
N LEU A 8 -7.25 -9.33 -12.62
CA LEU A 8 -7.60 -8.00 -12.12
C LEU A 8 -8.03 -8.05 -10.65
N LEU A 9 -8.96 -8.94 -10.30
CA LEU A 9 -9.47 -9.04 -8.92
C LEU A 9 -8.39 -9.48 -7.94
N LEU A 10 -7.50 -10.41 -8.34
CA LEU A 10 -6.38 -10.81 -7.49
C LEU A 10 -5.47 -9.62 -7.17
N SER A 11 -5.07 -8.83 -8.19
CA SER A 11 -4.23 -7.65 -7.97
C SER A 11 -4.95 -6.52 -7.20
N ALA A 12 -6.27 -6.41 -7.36
CA ALA A 12 -7.05 -5.36 -6.72
C ALA A 12 -7.38 -5.68 -5.26
N LEU A 13 -7.78 -6.93 -4.96
CA LEU A 13 -8.37 -7.29 -3.68
C LEU A 13 -7.43 -8.07 -2.78
N VAL A 14 -6.53 -8.89 -3.33
CA VAL A 14 -5.62 -9.72 -2.53
C VAL A 14 -4.33 -8.97 -2.26
N TYR A 15 -3.58 -8.66 -3.31
CA TYR A 15 -2.31 -7.95 -3.18
C TYR A 15 -1.85 -7.38 -4.54
N PRO A 16 -1.30 -6.16 -4.61
CA PRO A 16 -0.69 -5.66 -5.84
C PRO A 16 0.35 -6.63 -6.40
N GLY A 17 0.14 -7.11 -7.62
CA GLY A 17 1.00 -8.11 -8.30
C GLY A 17 0.47 -9.55 -8.23
N ALA A 18 -0.53 -9.83 -7.39
CA ALA A 18 -1.11 -11.17 -7.24
C ALA A 18 -1.66 -11.73 -8.56
N GLY A 19 -2.29 -10.87 -9.38
CA GLY A 19 -2.80 -11.26 -10.69
C GLY A 19 -1.70 -11.70 -11.67
N HIS A 20 -0.48 -11.17 -11.55
CA HIS A 20 0.64 -11.58 -12.40
C HIS A 20 1.14 -12.99 -12.08
N PHE A 21 1.09 -13.41 -10.80
CA PHE A 21 1.40 -14.80 -10.43
C PHE A 21 0.38 -15.77 -11.02
N TYR A 22 -0.91 -15.41 -10.97
CA TYR A 22 -1.97 -16.20 -11.63
C TYR A 22 -1.75 -16.32 -13.13
N LEU A 23 -1.23 -15.28 -13.79
CA LEU A 23 -0.92 -15.26 -15.21
C LEU A 23 0.45 -15.89 -15.57
N LYS A 24 1.14 -16.53 -14.63
CA LYS A 24 2.50 -17.08 -14.80
C LYS A 24 3.51 -16.04 -15.30
N LYS A 25 3.38 -14.80 -14.81
CA LYS A 25 4.30 -13.67 -15.03
C LYS A 25 4.99 -13.25 -13.73
N PRO A 26 5.82 -14.12 -13.13
CA PRO A 26 6.34 -13.91 -11.78
C PRO A 26 7.25 -12.68 -11.67
N VAL A 27 8.00 -12.32 -12.72
CA VAL A 27 8.87 -11.13 -12.69
C VAL A 27 8.07 -9.85 -12.45
N GLN A 28 6.94 -9.68 -13.15
CA GLN A 28 6.08 -8.50 -12.98
C GLN A 28 5.36 -8.54 -11.63
N GLY A 29 4.92 -9.73 -11.19
CA GLY A 29 4.32 -9.92 -9.87
C GLY A 29 5.28 -9.52 -8.76
N ILE A 30 6.51 -10.04 -8.76
CA ILE A 30 7.54 -9.71 -7.78
C ILE A 30 7.86 -8.22 -7.80
N LEU A 31 7.97 -7.58 -8.98
CA LEU A 31 8.27 -6.16 -9.07
C LEU A 31 7.19 -5.31 -8.38
N PHE A 32 5.93 -5.48 -8.73
CA PHE A 32 4.83 -4.73 -8.11
C PHE A 32 4.70 -5.06 -6.62
N SER A 33 4.77 -6.34 -6.26
CA SER A 33 4.64 -6.77 -4.87
C SER A 33 5.78 -6.27 -3.98
N ALA A 34 7.02 -6.24 -4.49
CA ALA A 34 8.17 -5.72 -3.76
C ALA A 34 8.06 -4.21 -3.56
N ILE A 35 7.70 -3.44 -4.59
CA ILE A 35 7.51 -1.98 -4.48
C ILE A 35 6.41 -1.68 -3.45
N THR A 36 5.27 -2.37 -3.54
CA THR A 36 4.18 -2.25 -2.56
C THR A 36 4.64 -2.61 -1.15
N SER A 37 5.43 -3.68 -0.97
CA SER A 37 5.96 -4.09 0.33
C SER A 37 6.89 -3.03 0.93
N VAL A 38 7.75 -2.42 0.11
CA VAL A 38 8.66 -1.35 0.55
C VAL A 38 7.88 -0.12 0.99
N CYS A 39 6.91 0.34 0.19
CA CYS A 39 6.06 1.47 0.56
C CYS A 39 5.27 1.18 1.86
N LEU A 40 4.71 -0.02 1.98
CA LEU A 40 3.97 -0.41 3.18
C LEU A 40 4.86 -0.48 4.42
N TYR A 41 6.08 -1.01 4.27
CA TYR A 41 7.07 -1.04 5.34
C TYR A 41 7.40 0.37 5.85
N PHE A 42 7.67 1.32 4.95
CA PHE A 42 7.92 2.70 5.35
C PHE A 42 6.73 3.32 6.07
N LEU A 43 5.51 3.12 5.58
CA LEU A 43 4.31 3.60 6.27
C LEU A 43 4.16 3.00 7.67
N LEU A 44 4.37 1.69 7.82
CA LEU A 44 4.29 1.03 9.13
C LEU A 44 5.33 1.56 10.10
N VAL A 45 6.59 1.72 9.66
CA VAL A 45 7.66 2.30 10.49
C VAL A 45 7.31 3.71 10.93
N THR A 46 6.79 4.54 10.03
CA THR A 46 6.39 5.91 10.37
C THR A 46 5.25 5.94 11.38
N VAL A 47 4.20 5.13 11.18
CA VAL A 47 3.06 5.06 12.11
C VAL A 47 3.49 4.56 13.49
N VAL A 48 4.36 3.55 13.55
CA VAL A 48 4.87 3.04 14.84
C VAL A 48 5.70 4.11 15.56
N LYS A 49 6.56 4.85 14.84
CA LYS A 49 7.33 5.96 15.43
C LYS A 49 6.43 7.06 15.98
N MET A 50 5.39 7.44 15.23
CA MET A 50 4.40 8.43 15.68
C MET A 50 3.68 7.96 16.95
N ALA A 51 3.26 6.69 16.99
CA ALA A 51 2.62 6.11 18.17
C ALA A 51 3.55 6.09 19.40
N GLN A 52 4.83 5.79 19.20
CA GLN A 52 5.84 5.84 20.26
C GLN A 52 6.05 7.26 20.78
N GLU A 53 6.21 8.25 19.88
CA GLU A 53 6.38 9.65 20.27
C GLU A 53 5.18 10.18 21.07
N ILE A 54 3.95 9.86 20.65
CA ILE A 54 2.74 10.20 21.39
C ILE A 54 2.74 9.53 22.77
N SER A 55 3.08 8.24 22.84
CA SER A 55 3.15 7.51 24.10
C SER A 55 4.15 8.14 25.07
N ASP A 56 5.34 8.52 24.60
CA ASP A 56 6.38 9.14 25.43
C ASP A 56 5.96 10.52 25.94
N LYS A 57 5.27 11.32 25.12
CA LYS A 57 4.72 12.62 25.52
C LYS A 57 3.57 12.52 26.54
N ILE A 58 2.75 11.47 26.46
CA ILE A 58 1.72 11.18 27.47
C ILE A 58 2.39 10.77 28.80
N LEU A 59 3.36 9.86 28.75
CA LEU A 59 4.03 9.33 29.95
C LEU A 59 4.88 10.38 30.68
N SER A 60 5.45 11.35 29.95
CA SER A 60 6.20 12.47 30.52
C SER A 60 5.30 13.57 31.11
N GLY A 61 3.98 13.50 30.88
CA GLY A 61 3.03 14.53 31.31
C GLY A 61 3.04 15.79 30.43
N GLU A 62 3.67 15.75 29.26
CA GLU A 62 3.69 16.85 28.29
C GLU A 62 2.34 17.00 27.57
N ILE A 63 1.61 15.90 27.37
CA ILE A 63 0.27 15.86 26.80
C ILE A 63 -0.69 15.26 27.83
N SER A 64 -1.79 15.94 28.14
CA SER A 64 -2.86 15.33 28.92
C SER A 64 -3.65 14.34 28.06
N VAL A 65 -4.25 13.31 28.68
CA VAL A 65 -5.10 12.32 27.98
C VAL A 65 -6.46 12.92 27.58
N ASP A 66 -6.63 14.24 27.67
CA ASP A 66 -7.79 14.93 27.13
C ASP A 66 -7.84 14.77 25.60
N VAL A 67 -9.05 14.49 25.08
CA VAL A 67 -9.25 14.16 23.67
C VAL A 67 -8.87 15.33 22.75
N ILE A 68 -9.07 16.57 23.20
CA ILE A 68 -8.77 17.76 22.41
C ILE A 68 -7.26 17.94 22.32
N GLU A 69 -6.55 17.92 23.45
CA GLU A 69 -5.08 18.06 23.49
C GLU A 69 -4.37 16.91 22.76
N LEU A 70 -4.88 15.68 22.88
CA LEU A 70 -4.34 14.54 22.16
C LEU A 70 -4.49 14.71 20.64
N THR A 71 -5.66 15.18 20.18
CA THR A 71 -5.91 15.40 18.75
C THR A 71 -4.99 16.49 18.21
N GLU A 72 -4.82 17.60 18.94
CA GLU A 72 -3.89 18.67 18.55
C GLU A 72 -2.44 18.19 18.49
N ALA A 73 -2.01 17.40 19.46
CA ALA A 73 -0.67 16.83 19.46
C ALA A 73 -0.44 15.87 18.29
N ILE A 74 -1.44 15.04 17.93
CA ILE A 74 -1.39 14.20 16.74
C ILE A 74 -1.25 15.06 15.48
N LEU A 75 -2.06 16.12 15.33
CA LEU A 75 -2.01 17.01 14.17
C LEU A 75 -0.65 17.71 14.05
N LYS A 76 -0.08 18.16 15.16
CA LYS A 76 1.24 18.80 15.20
C LYS A 76 2.36 17.83 14.85
N ILE A 77 2.32 16.59 15.35
CA ILE A 77 3.28 15.55 14.97
C ILE A 77 3.15 15.24 13.48
N LEU A 78 1.94 15.18 12.94
CA LEU A 78 1.73 14.98 11.50
C LEU A 78 2.37 16.13 10.69
N GLU A 79 2.17 17.39 11.07
CA GLU A 79 2.80 18.55 10.42
C GLU A 79 4.33 18.52 10.48
N ASP A 80 4.91 18.22 11.63
CA ASP A 80 6.36 18.34 11.86
C ASP A 80 7.16 17.13 11.37
N SER A 81 6.63 15.92 11.55
CA SER A 81 7.41 14.68 11.41
C SER A 81 7.25 13.96 10.08
N GLY A 82 6.25 14.28 9.24
CA GLY A 82 6.08 13.42 8.06
C GLY A 82 4.87 13.56 7.16
N ILE A 83 4.00 14.57 7.24
CA ILE A 83 2.88 14.70 6.28
C ILE A 83 3.37 14.58 4.84
N HIS A 84 4.49 15.23 4.48
CA HIS A 84 5.00 15.15 3.12
C HIS A 84 5.48 13.73 2.75
N GLN A 85 6.23 13.07 3.64
CA GLN A 85 6.76 11.73 3.38
C GLN A 85 5.68 10.66 3.37
N ILE A 86 4.71 10.72 4.29
CA ILE A 86 3.53 9.84 4.33
C ILE A 86 2.71 10.06 3.07
N ASN A 87 2.45 11.30 2.67
CA ASN A 87 1.68 11.60 1.47
C ASN A 87 2.37 11.05 0.22
N VAL A 88 3.66 11.31 0.04
CA VAL A 88 4.42 10.81 -1.12
C VAL A 88 4.44 9.28 -1.14
N THR A 89 4.70 8.63 -0.01
CA THR A 89 4.73 7.15 0.08
C THR A 89 3.35 6.55 -0.18
N THR A 90 2.28 7.17 0.33
CA THR A 90 0.90 6.74 0.10
C THR A 90 0.49 6.92 -1.36
N ILE A 91 0.82 8.05 -1.98
CA ILE A 91 0.57 8.28 -3.40
C ILE A 91 1.34 7.26 -4.25
N ALA A 92 2.62 7.01 -3.96
CA ALA A 92 3.42 6.02 -4.65
C ALA A 92 2.82 4.61 -4.53
N LEU A 93 2.36 4.24 -3.32
CA LEU A 93 1.66 2.98 -3.06
C LEU A 93 0.38 2.85 -3.90
N LEU A 94 -0.46 3.88 -3.91
CA LEU A 94 -1.72 3.90 -4.67
C LEU A 94 -1.47 3.83 -6.19
N VAL A 95 -0.51 4.59 -6.69
CA VAL A 95 -0.12 4.56 -8.10
C VAL A 95 0.40 3.17 -8.48
N CYS A 96 1.29 2.59 -7.68
CA CYS A 96 1.80 1.23 -7.88
C CYS A 96 0.65 0.20 -7.91
N TRP A 97 -0.30 0.34 -6.99
CA TRP A 97 -1.47 -0.53 -6.90
C TRP A 97 -2.33 -0.44 -8.17
N LEU A 98 -2.72 0.76 -8.58
CA LEU A 98 -3.53 0.98 -9.78
C LEU A 98 -2.82 0.48 -11.06
N LEU A 99 -1.52 0.73 -11.18
CA LEU A 99 -0.71 0.23 -12.30
C LEU A 99 -0.69 -1.31 -12.33
N SER A 100 -0.57 -1.95 -11.17
CA SER A 100 -0.60 -3.40 -11.07
C SER A 100 -1.94 -4.01 -11.50
N ILE A 101 -3.05 -3.39 -11.09
CA ILE A 101 -4.41 -3.78 -11.51
C ILE A 101 -4.54 -3.67 -13.03
N PHE A 102 -4.17 -2.52 -13.59
CA PHE A 102 -4.28 -2.27 -15.03
C PHE A 102 -3.39 -3.22 -15.84
N ASP A 103 -2.13 -3.43 -15.42
CA ASP A 103 -1.20 -4.27 -16.14
C ASP A 103 -1.59 -5.75 -16.09
N SER A 104 -2.01 -6.27 -14.92
CA SER A 104 -2.49 -7.65 -14.79
C SER A 104 -3.76 -7.89 -15.62
N TYR A 105 -4.67 -6.92 -15.69
CA TYR A 105 -5.83 -6.99 -16.58
C TYR A 105 -5.46 -7.03 -18.06
N ARG A 106 -4.55 -6.14 -18.49
CA ARG A 106 -4.05 -6.08 -19.87
C ARG A 106 -3.35 -7.38 -20.28
N LEU A 107 -2.51 -7.93 -19.40
CA LEU A 107 -1.83 -9.20 -19.61
C LEU A 107 -2.82 -10.36 -19.66
N GLY A 108 -3.83 -10.37 -18.79
CA GLY A 108 -4.89 -11.37 -18.80
C GLY A 108 -5.68 -11.37 -20.10
N ARG A 109 -5.93 -10.18 -20.70
CA ARG A 109 -6.64 -10.07 -21.98
C ARG A 109 -5.80 -10.55 -23.18
N ARG A 110 -4.48 -10.41 -23.10
CA ARG A 110 -3.52 -10.89 -24.11
C ARG A 110 -3.24 -12.38 -23.98
N GLY A 111 -3.07 -12.86 -22.74
CA GLY A 111 -2.75 -14.25 -22.42
C GLY A 111 -3.95 -15.20 -22.35
N GLY A 112 -5.15 -14.70 -22.04
CA GLY A 112 -6.39 -15.49 -21.98
C GLY A 112 -6.70 -16.19 -23.30
N ARG A 113 -6.47 -15.53 -24.44
CA ARG A 113 -6.59 -16.11 -25.79
C ARG A 113 -5.63 -17.29 -26.05
N LYS A 114 -4.55 -17.41 -25.29
CA LYS A 114 -3.54 -18.49 -25.43
C LYS A 114 -3.78 -19.66 -24.47
N LEU A 115 -4.59 -19.46 -23.42
CA LEU A 115 -4.92 -20.47 -22.41
C LEU A 115 -6.25 -21.18 -22.70
N GLU A 116 -7.14 -20.56 -23.49
CA GLU A 116 -8.43 -21.13 -23.93
C GLU A 116 -8.33 -21.89 -25.27
N GLY A 117 -7.15 -21.91 -25.90
CA GLY A 117 -6.88 -22.60 -27.18
C GLY A 117 -5.97 -23.83 -27.06
N ILE A 118 -5.82 -24.38 -25.86
CA ILE A 118 -5.21 -25.68 -25.53
C ILE A 118 -6.32 -26.54 -24.94
#